data_AF-A0A819NUC3-F1
#
_entry.id   AF-A0A819NUC3-F1
#
_cell.length_a   1.000
_cell.length_b   1.000
_cell.length_c   1.000
_cell.angle_alpha   90.00
_cell.angle_beta   90.00
_cell.angle_gamma   90.00
#
_symmetry.space_group_name_H-M   'P 1'
#
loop_
_entity.id
_entity.type
_entity.pdbx_description
1 polymer ?
#
loop_
_entity_poly.entity_id
_entity_poly.type
_entity_poly.pdbx_seq_one_letter_code
_entity_poly.pdbx_strand_id
1 'polypeptide(L)'
;MADIKDVELSKRHVADPIAVELIEENNEIEPTAEELDTLEHISDRLPLAAWLIVACEFCERFAFYGLTGPFQNYIQFPVPAANDTQPGVLGRGHQTATSLTTFFQFFCYLTPIIGAILADQFLGKYKTIFGACIIYMIGLLVLVLTSTPFSIHANIAFPGLIVTMIILGFATGGVKSNVSPLMGEQYTRTKPIVKEIKGKKKIIDPKM
;
A
#
# COMPACT_ATOMS: atom_id res chain seq x y z
N MET A 1 13.39 -31.08 -38.80
CA MET A 1 14.49 -30.62 -37.94
C MET A 1 14.44 -29.10 -37.97
N ALA A 2 13.48 -28.54 -37.21
CA ALA A 2 13.31 -27.09 -37.13
C ALA A 2 14.41 -26.53 -36.22
N ASP A 3 15.07 -25.48 -36.70
CA ASP A 3 16.32 -24.96 -36.17
C ASP A 3 16.08 -24.26 -34.82
N ILE A 4 16.99 -24.44 -33.86
CA ILE A 4 16.87 -23.93 -32.48
C ILE A 4 16.76 -22.39 -32.46
N LYS A 5 17.16 -21.73 -33.56
CA LYS A 5 17.00 -20.30 -33.79
C LYS A 5 15.55 -19.84 -33.95
N ASP A 6 14.65 -20.69 -34.44
CA ASP A 6 13.24 -20.32 -34.66
C ASP A 6 12.46 -20.20 -33.33
N VAL A 7 12.87 -20.94 -32.31
CA VAL A 7 12.30 -20.87 -30.94
C VAL A 7 12.80 -19.62 -30.20
N GLU A 8 14.06 -19.21 -30.40
CA GLU A 8 14.59 -17.97 -29.84
C GLU A 8 14.02 -16.71 -30.51
N LEU A 9 13.67 -16.78 -31.81
CA LEU A 9 13.11 -15.65 -32.54
C LEU A 9 11.67 -15.32 -32.09
N SER A 10 10.88 -16.34 -31.72
CA SER A 10 9.52 -16.17 -31.20
C SER A 10 9.51 -15.47 -29.83
N LYS A 11 10.51 -15.73 -28.97
CA LYS A 11 10.66 -15.09 -27.66
C LYS A 11 10.97 -13.59 -27.71
N ARG A 12 11.48 -13.08 -28.84
CA ARG A 12 11.88 -11.66 -28.97
C ARG A 12 10.72 -10.72 -29.33
N HIS A 13 9.59 -11.24 -29.81
CA HIS A 13 8.50 -10.41 -30.33
C HIS A 13 7.30 -10.21 -29.38
N VAL A 14 7.33 -10.78 -28.18
CA VAL A 14 6.23 -10.67 -27.22
C VAL A 14 6.77 -10.18 -25.88
N ALA A 15 7.06 -8.88 -25.79
CA ALA A 15 7.37 -8.20 -24.54
C ALA A 15 6.08 -7.77 -23.82
N ASP A 16 5.08 -8.65 -23.78
CA ASP A 16 3.96 -8.53 -22.86
C ASP A 16 4.24 -9.45 -21.68
N PRO A 17 4.53 -8.92 -20.47
CA PRO A 17 4.80 -9.74 -19.29
C PRO A 17 3.66 -10.73 -19.01
N ILE A 18 2.43 -10.39 -19.40
CA ILE A 18 1.24 -11.26 -19.24
C ILE A 18 1.31 -12.47 -20.17
N ALA A 19 1.76 -12.29 -21.43
CA ALA A 19 1.86 -13.39 -22.39
C ALA A 19 2.98 -14.38 -22.02
N VAL A 20 4.06 -13.92 -21.38
CA VAL A 20 5.13 -14.78 -20.88
C VAL A 20 4.67 -15.58 -19.65
N GLU A 21 3.90 -14.98 -18.74
CA GLU A 21 3.28 -15.69 -17.60
C GLU A 21 2.33 -16.79 -18.07
N LEU A 22 1.47 -16.51 -19.06
CA LEU A 22 0.51 -17.48 -19.60
C LEU A 22 1.17 -18.67 -20.33
N ILE A 23 2.36 -18.45 -20.92
CA ILE A 23 3.14 -19.52 -21.55
C ILE A 23 3.88 -20.36 -20.49
N GLU A 24 4.32 -19.75 -19.39
CA GLU A 24 4.89 -20.52 -18.26
C GLU A 24 3.82 -21.37 -17.56
N GLU A 25 2.62 -20.83 -17.30
CA GLU A 25 1.52 -21.54 -16.64
C GLU A 25 1.09 -22.82 -17.38
N ASN A 26 1.05 -22.79 -18.73
CA ASN A 26 0.68 -23.96 -19.53
C ASN A 26 1.76 -25.05 -19.59
N ASN A 27 2.95 -24.79 -19.06
CA ASN A 27 4.10 -25.70 -19.08
C ASN A 27 4.53 -26.14 -17.67
N GLU A 28 3.71 -25.86 -16.65
CA GLU A 28 3.95 -26.26 -15.27
C GLU A 28 3.66 -27.76 -15.09
N ILE A 29 4.72 -28.55 -14.83
CA ILE A 29 4.62 -29.99 -14.59
C ILE A 29 4.32 -30.20 -13.11
N GLU A 30 3.15 -30.76 -12.82
CA GLU A 30 2.79 -31.17 -11.45
C GLU A 30 3.74 -32.29 -10.97
N PRO A 31 4.28 -32.19 -9.74
CA PRO A 31 5.21 -33.18 -9.20
C PRO A 31 4.54 -34.53 -8.98
N THR A 32 5.26 -35.58 -9.38
CA THR A 32 4.87 -36.97 -9.08
C THR A 32 5.01 -37.24 -7.57
N ALA A 33 4.25 -38.18 -6.99
CA ALA A 33 4.29 -38.48 -5.55
C ALA A 33 5.70 -38.85 -5.03
N GLU A 34 6.53 -39.47 -5.87
CA GLU A 34 7.92 -39.80 -5.56
C GLU A 34 8.84 -38.56 -5.58
N GLU A 35 8.60 -37.63 -6.48
CA GLU A 35 9.35 -36.36 -6.59
C GLU A 35 9.03 -35.45 -5.40
N LEU A 36 7.79 -35.51 -4.88
CA LEU A 36 7.32 -34.77 -3.71
C LEU A 36 8.00 -35.18 -2.39
N ASP A 37 8.54 -36.39 -2.28
CA ASP A 37 9.25 -36.86 -1.08
C ASP A 37 10.79 -36.70 -1.21
N THR A 38 11.30 -36.70 -2.45
CA THR A 38 12.75 -36.71 -2.72
C THR A 38 13.36 -35.37 -3.08
N LEU A 39 12.58 -34.45 -3.66
CA LEU A 39 13.11 -33.17 -4.13
C LEU A 39 13.12 -32.11 -3.02
N GLU A 40 14.16 -31.27 -3.04
CA GLU A 40 14.25 -30.09 -2.19
C GLU A 40 13.13 -29.11 -2.55
N HIS A 41 12.37 -28.72 -1.53
CA HIS A 41 11.32 -27.71 -1.65
C HIS A 41 11.94 -26.32 -1.49
N ILE A 42 11.61 -25.40 -2.40
CA ILE A 42 12.00 -24.00 -2.31
C ILE A 42 10.73 -23.15 -2.30
N SER A 43 10.74 -22.10 -1.48
CA SER A 43 9.70 -21.07 -1.48
C SER A 43 9.65 -20.34 -2.83
N ASP A 44 8.45 -20.06 -3.29
CA ASP A 44 8.24 -19.33 -4.54
C ASP A 44 8.60 -17.84 -4.41
N ARG A 45 8.79 -17.18 -5.55
CA ARG A 45 9.04 -15.73 -5.59
C ARG A 45 7.73 -14.98 -5.76
N LEU A 46 7.54 -13.97 -4.92
CA LEU A 46 6.45 -13.01 -5.08
C LEU A 46 6.63 -12.21 -6.39
N PRO A 47 5.55 -11.99 -7.16
CA PRO A 47 5.60 -11.17 -8.36
C PRO A 47 5.93 -9.72 -8.02
N LEU A 48 6.49 -8.99 -8.99
CA LEU A 48 6.86 -7.58 -8.80
C LEU A 48 5.65 -6.71 -8.39
N ALA A 49 4.46 -7.04 -8.88
CA ALA A 49 3.22 -6.34 -8.50
C ALA A 49 2.97 -6.40 -6.98
N ALA A 50 3.21 -7.55 -6.34
CA ALA A 50 3.06 -7.70 -4.89
C ALA A 50 4.08 -6.82 -4.14
N TRP A 51 5.33 -6.77 -4.60
CA TRP A 51 6.35 -5.89 -4.02
C TRP A 51 6.00 -4.40 -4.13
N LEU A 52 5.41 -3.97 -5.25
CA LEU A 52 4.95 -2.60 -5.43
C LEU A 52 3.79 -2.25 -4.49
N ILE A 53 2.86 -3.18 -4.27
CA ILE A 53 1.76 -2.99 -3.31
C ILE A 53 2.30 -2.86 -1.89
N VAL A 54 3.28 -3.69 -1.49
CA VAL A 54 3.94 -3.59 -0.19
C VAL A 54 4.66 -2.26 -0.02
N ALA A 55 5.39 -1.79 -1.04
CA ALA A 55 6.04 -0.48 -1.00
C ALA A 55 5.01 0.66 -0.87
N CYS A 56 3.86 0.56 -1.55
CA CYS A 56 2.78 1.52 -1.44
C CYS A 56 2.19 1.56 -0.01
N GLU A 57 1.91 0.40 0.59
CA GLU A 57 1.43 0.30 1.98
C GLU A 57 2.45 0.89 2.97
N PHE A 58 3.74 0.60 2.76
CA PHE A 58 4.80 1.16 3.58
C PHE A 58 4.85 2.69 3.51
N CYS A 59 4.75 3.26 2.30
CA CYS A 59 4.71 4.71 2.11
C CYS A 59 3.50 5.35 2.78
N GLU A 60 2.32 4.73 2.69
CA GLU A 60 1.12 5.21 3.38
C GLU A 60 1.31 5.16 4.90
N ARG A 61 1.84 4.06 5.44
CA ARG A 61 2.13 3.93 6.87
C ARG A 61 3.14 4.96 7.36
N PHE A 62 4.20 5.18 6.59
CA PHE A 62 5.21 6.18 6.90
C PHE A 62 4.59 7.58 6.98
N ALA A 63 3.76 7.95 5.99
CA ALA A 63 3.06 9.23 6.00
C ALA A 63 2.07 9.34 7.17
N PHE A 64 1.31 8.28 7.46
CA PHE A 64 0.33 8.25 8.54
C PHE A 64 0.98 8.47 9.92
N TYR A 65 2.06 7.75 10.23
CA TYR A 65 2.76 7.91 11.52
C TYR A 65 3.58 9.20 11.58
N GLY A 66 4.20 9.61 10.47
CA GLY A 66 4.91 10.89 10.38
C GLY A 66 3.99 12.09 10.61
N LEU A 67 2.72 11.96 10.23
CA LEU A 67 1.69 12.98 10.43
C LEU A 67 1.08 12.96 11.84
N THR A 68 0.71 11.77 12.33
CA THR A 68 -0.01 11.64 13.60
C THR A 68 0.87 11.91 14.82
N GLY A 69 2.17 11.61 14.74
CA GLY A 69 3.14 11.89 15.81
C GLY A 69 3.11 13.35 16.29
N PRO A 70 3.24 14.36 15.40
CA PRO A 70 3.23 15.76 15.79
C PRO A 70 1.84 16.38 16.04
N PHE A 71 0.73 15.71 15.70
CA PHE A 71 -0.62 16.31 15.81
C PHE A 71 -0.96 16.84 17.19
N GLN A 72 -0.65 16.07 18.24
CA GLN A 72 -0.92 16.49 19.61
C GLN A 72 -0.22 17.82 19.91
N ASN A 73 1.07 17.92 19.60
CA ASN A 73 1.87 19.12 19.86
C ASN A 73 1.45 20.29 18.98
N TYR A 74 1.20 20.03 17.69
CA TYR A 74 0.76 21.03 16.70
C TYR A 74 -0.55 21.72 17.11
N ILE A 75 -1.51 20.96 17.66
CA ILE A 75 -2.81 21.48 18.11
C ILE A 75 -2.70 22.13 19.50
N GLN A 76 -1.99 21.48 20.42
CA GLN A 76 -1.98 21.85 21.84
C GLN A 76 -1.25 23.17 22.09
N PHE A 77 -0.04 23.31 21.56
CA PHE A 77 0.87 24.41 21.90
C PHE A 77 0.81 25.53 20.84
N PRO A 78 1.00 26.80 21.24
CA PRO A 78 1.13 27.91 20.32
C PRO A 78 2.51 27.88 19.62
N VAL A 79 2.72 28.79 18.67
CA VAL A 79 4.05 28.99 18.05
C VAL A 79 5.08 29.30 19.15
N PRO A 80 6.19 28.54 19.24
CA PRO A 80 7.18 28.73 20.31
C PRO A 80 7.79 30.13 20.28
N ALA A 81 7.96 30.72 21.47
CA ALA A 81 8.74 31.93 21.63
C ALA A 81 10.23 31.64 21.42
N ALA A 82 11.05 32.69 21.19
CA ALA A 82 12.48 32.54 20.86
C ALA A 82 13.31 31.73 21.89
N ASN A 83 12.83 31.59 23.12
CA ASN A 83 13.48 30.85 24.21
C ASN A 83 12.77 29.54 24.58
N ASP A 84 11.72 29.16 23.86
CA ASP A 84 10.94 27.95 24.12
C ASP A 84 11.32 26.85 23.13
N THR A 85 11.48 25.63 23.65
CA THR A 85 11.81 24.42 22.87
C THR A 85 10.58 23.61 22.52
N GLN A 86 9.38 23.98 23.01
CA GLN A 86 8.17 23.20 22.80
C GLN A 86 7.57 23.43 21.40
N PRO A 87 7.54 22.41 20.53
CA PRO A 87 6.99 22.56 19.18
C PRO A 87 5.46 22.70 19.24
N GLY A 88 4.92 23.68 18.52
CA GLY A 88 3.50 24.01 18.50
C GLY A 88 3.16 25.08 17.47
N VAL A 89 1.87 25.22 17.16
CA VAL A 89 1.37 26.27 16.25
C VAL A 89 0.01 26.80 16.69
N LEU A 90 -0.98 25.92 16.95
CA LEU A 90 -2.38 26.33 17.02
C LEU A 90 -2.85 26.81 18.40
N GLY A 91 -2.16 26.43 19.48
CA GLY A 91 -2.45 26.90 20.84
C GLY A 91 -3.88 26.61 21.32
N ARG A 92 -4.51 25.51 20.89
CA ARG A 92 -5.91 25.17 21.23
C ARG A 92 -6.04 24.42 22.56
N GLY A 93 -4.94 24.16 23.25
CA GLY A 93 -4.93 23.50 24.55
C GLY A 93 -5.05 21.98 24.45
N HIS A 94 -4.79 21.33 25.60
CA HIS A 94 -4.66 19.87 25.68
C HIS A 94 -5.97 19.13 25.35
N GLN A 95 -7.11 19.62 25.86
CA GLN A 95 -8.40 18.97 25.64
C GLN A 95 -8.73 18.87 24.16
N THR A 96 -8.62 19.96 23.40
CA THR A 96 -8.90 19.97 21.96
C THR A 96 -7.93 19.10 21.17
N ALA A 97 -6.64 19.15 21.52
CA ALA A 97 -5.62 18.33 20.86
C ALA A 97 -5.89 16.83 21.02
N THR A 98 -6.18 16.40 22.25
CA THR A 98 -6.48 14.99 22.54
C THR A 98 -7.79 14.56 21.90
N SER A 99 -8.84 15.39 21.95
CA SER A 99 -10.13 15.09 21.32
C SER A 99 -10.01 14.93 19.80
N LEU A 100 -9.33 15.85 19.11
CA LEU A 100 -9.15 15.77 17.65
C LEU A 100 -8.27 14.59 17.23
N THR A 101 -7.16 14.35 17.94
CA THR A 101 -6.26 13.23 17.63
C THR A 101 -6.97 11.89 17.84
N THR A 102 -7.72 11.75 18.93
CA THR A 102 -8.50 10.54 19.21
C THR A 102 -9.64 10.36 18.20
N PHE A 103 -10.33 11.45 17.84
CA PHE A 103 -11.36 11.42 16.80
C PHE A 103 -10.79 11.00 15.45
N PHE A 104 -9.64 11.55 15.04
CA PHE A 104 -8.99 11.17 13.80
C PHE A 104 -8.64 9.67 13.79
N GLN A 105 -8.08 9.17 14.89
CA GLN A 105 -7.76 7.75 15.01
C GLN A 105 -9.01 6.86 14.93
N PHE A 106 -10.07 7.23 15.65
CA PHE A 106 -11.38 6.57 15.57
C PHE A 106 -11.92 6.57 14.14
N PHE A 107 -11.85 7.72 13.47
CA PHE A 107 -12.36 7.89 12.11
C PHE A 107 -11.57 7.04 11.10
N CYS A 108 -10.24 6.94 11.25
CA CYS A 108 -9.39 6.04 10.47
C CYS A 108 -9.64 4.54 10.71
N TYR A 109 -10.29 4.17 11.82
CA TYR A 109 -10.75 2.79 12.07
C TYR A 109 -12.16 2.53 11.57
N LEU A 110 -13.00 3.56 11.44
CA LEU A 110 -14.36 3.44 10.92
C LEU A 110 -14.40 3.42 9.39
N THR A 111 -13.64 4.32 8.76
CA THR A 111 -13.60 4.51 7.29
C THR A 111 -13.19 3.27 6.48
N PRO A 112 -12.38 2.31 6.96
CA PRO A 112 -12.12 1.07 6.22
C PRO A 112 -13.38 0.25 5.93
N ILE A 113 -14.40 0.29 6.81
CA ILE A 113 -15.67 -0.42 6.58
C ILE A 113 -16.35 0.16 5.32
N ILE A 114 -16.38 1.49 5.21
CA ILE A 114 -16.96 2.19 4.07
C ILE A 114 -16.11 1.94 2.81
N GLY A 115 -14.79 1.97 2.93
CA GLY A 115 -13.85 1.72 1.83
C GLY A 115 -13.95 0.29 1.26
N ALA A 116 -14.19 -0.70 2.11
CA ALA A 116 -14.41 -2.09 1.70
C ALA A 116 -15.69 -2.22 0.87
N ILE A 117 -16.82 -1.71 1.39
CA ILE A 117 -18.12 -1.76 0.71
C ILE A 117 -18.05 -1.09 -0.67
N LEU A 118 -17.37 0.06 -0.76
CA LEU A 118 -17.24 0.79 -2.03
C LEU A 118 -16.41 0.01 -3.07
N ALA A 119 -15.35 -0.66 -2.64
CA ALA A 119 -14.52 -1.47 -3.51
C ALA A 119 -15.23 -2.73 -3.98
N ASP A 120 -15.94 -3.43 -3.09
CA ASP A 120 -16.61 -4.69 -3.40
C ASP A 120 -17.83 -4.49 -4.31
N GLN A 121 -18.54 -3.37 -4.19
CA GLN A 121 -19.81 -3.17 -4.90
C GLN A 121 -19.70 -2.31 -6.17
N PHE A 122 -18.75 -1.37 -6.25
CA PHE A 122 -18.80 -0.35 -7.31
C PHE A 122 -17.54 -0.25 -8.16
N LEU A 123 -16.35 -0.10 -7.53
CA LEU A 123 -15.14 0.34 -8.23
C LEU A 123 -14.12 -0.78 -8.50
N GLY A 124 -14.14 -1.85 -7.70
CA GLY A 124 -13.06 -2.82 -7.65
C GLY A 124 -11.86 -2.33 -6.84
N LYS A 125 -11.09 -3.27 -6.28
CA LYS A 125 -10.01 -3.03 -5.30
C LYS A 125 -8.93 -2.07 -5.82
N TYR A 126 -8.40 -2.33 -7.02
CA TYR A 126 -7.33 -1.51 -7.61
C TYR A 126 -7.75 -0.04 -7.79
N LYS A 127 -8.93 0.22 -8.37
CA LYS A 127 -9.41 1.59 -8.62
C LYS A 127 -9.70 2.33 -7.31
N THR A 128 -10.24 1.63 -6.32
CA THR A 128 -10.47 2.22 -4.99
C THR A 128 -9.17 2.61 -4.32
N ILE A 129 -8.13 1.75 -4.35
CA ILE A 129 -6.82 2.06 -3.78
C ILE A 129 -6.19 3.25 -4.52
N PHE A 130 -6.17 3.21 -5.86
CA PHE A 130 -5.58 4.29 -6.65
C PHE A 130 -6.26 5.65 -6.39
N GLY A 131 -7.59 5.68 -6.38
CA GLY A 131 -8.36 6.88 -6.02
C GLY A 131 -8.08 7.33 -4.59
N ALA A 132 -8.00 6.40 -3.64
CA ALA A 132 -7.68 6.70 -2.26
C ALA A 132 -6.27 7.30 -2.09
N CYS A 133 -5.28 6.80 -2.82
CA CYS A 133 -3.93 7.39 -2.85
C CYS A 133 -3.94 8.84 -3.36
N ILE A 134 -4.73 9.14 -4.40
CA ILE A 134 -4.87 10.52 -4.90
C ILE A 134 -5.50 11.41 -3.83
N ILE A 135 -6.59 10.96 -3.19
CA ILE A 135 -7.25 11.71 -2.11
C ILE A 135 -6.29 11.90 -0.93
N TYR A 136 -5.45 10.91 -0.63
CA TYR A 136 -4.41 11.00 0.40
C TYR A 136 -3.42 12.13 0.09
N MET A 137 -2.90 12.15 -1.14
CA MET A 137 -1.98 13.20 -1.60
C MET A 137 -2.61 14.59 -1.54
N ILE A 138 -3.90 14.72 -1.88
CA ILE A 138 -4.65 15.98 -1.76
C ILE A 138 -4.76 16.39 -0.29
N GLY A 139 -5.08 15.46 0.62
CA GLY A 139 -5.14 15.73 2.05
C GLY A 139 -3.80 16.23 2.61
N LEU A 140 -2.69 15.59 2.23
CA LEU A 140 -1.35 16.04 2.60
C LEU A 140 -1.02 17.42 2.01
N LEU A 141 -1.41 17.68 0.77
CA LEU A 141 -1.21 18.99 0.14
C LEU A 141 -1.97 20.09 0.89
N VAL A 142 -3.23 19.86 1.25
CA VAL A 142 -4.04 20.81 2.03
C VAL A 142 -3.38 21.07 3.38
N LEU A 143 -2.87 20.04 4.06
CA LEU A 143 -2.15 20.23 5.31
C LEU A 143 -0.90 21.10 5.14
N VAL A 144 -0.06 20.81 4.15
CA VAL A 144 1.18 21.54 3.90
C VAL A 144 0.88 23.01 3.63
N LEU A 145 -0.10 23.28 2.75
CA LEU A 145 -0.51 24.64 2.41
C LEU A 145 -1.04 25.40 3.64
N THR A 146 -1.86 24.74 4.45
CA THR A 146 -2.48 25.36 5.63
C THR A 146 -1.53 25.52 6.82
N SER A 147 -0.42 24.77 6.84
CA SER A 147 0.65 24.85 7.85
C SER A 147 1.74 25.88 7.50
N THR A 148 1.60 26.62 6.39
CA THR A 148 2.54 27.71 6.06
C THR A 148 2.37 28.91 7.01
N PRO A 149 3.45 29.67 7.28
CA PRO A 149 3.36 30.88 8.14
C PRO A 149 2.27 31.85 7.70
N PHE A 150 2.09 32.02 6.39
CA PHE A 150 1.04 32.87 5.81
C PHE A 150 -0.37 32.42 6.22
N SER A 151 -0.67 31.12 6.09
CA SER A 151 -1.97 30.56 6.48
C SER A 151 -2.20 30.56 7.99
N ILE A 152 -1.14 30.42 8.78
CA ILE A 152 -1.20 30.51 10.24
C ILE A 152 -1.60 31.93 10.66
N HIS A 153 -0.95 32.97 10.11
CA HIS A 153 -1.31 34.36 10.39
C HIS A 153 -2.74 34.71 9.93
N ALA A 154 -3.22 34.09 8.86
CA ALA A 154 -4.58 34.23 8.36
C ALA A 154 -5.64 33.45 9.17
N ASN A 155 -5.27 32.74 10.24
CA ASN A 155 -6.15 31.87 11.04
C ASN A 155 -6.81 30.71 10.25
N ILE A 156 -6.23 30.31 9.12
CA ILE A 156 -6.75 29.22 8.25
C ILE A 156 -6.20 27.85 8.68
N ALA A 157 -5.10 27.81 9.43
CA ALA A 157 -4.41 26.58 9.82
C ALA A 157 -5.32 25.59 10.60
N PHE A 158 -6.15 26.09 11.53
CA PHE A 158 -7.05 25.24 12.33
C PHE A 158 -8.18 24.60 11.50
N PRO A 159 -9.01 25.35 10.75
CA PRO A 159 -10.01 24.72 9.88
C PRO A 159 -9.37 23.87 8.77
N GLY A 160 -8.20 24.27 8.26
CA GLY A 160 -7.42 23.47 7.31
C GLY A 160 -7.02 22.10 7.85
N LEU A 161 -6.62 22.03 9.12
CA LEU A 161 -6.32 20.77 9.79
C LEU A 161 -7.56 19.87 9.91
N ILE A 162 -8.72 20.42 10.27
CA ILE A 162 -9.97 19.63 10.39
C ILE A 162 -10.36 19.03 9.03
N VAL A 163 -10.31 19.84 7.96
CA VAL A 163 -10.58 19.38 6.59
C VAL A 163 -9.58 18.29 6.20
N THR A 164 -8.29 18.49 6.50
CA THR A 164 -7.25 17.49 6.28
C THR A 164 -7.56 16.17 6.98
N MET A 165 -7.93 16.20 8.26
CA MET A 165 -8.25 15.00 9.05
C MET A 165 -9.40 14.20 8.43
N ILE A 166 -10.42 14.88 7.90
CA ILE A 166 -11.54 14.21 7.23
C ILE A 166 -11.09 13.57 5.91
N ILE A 167 -10.38 14.33 5.06
CA ILE A 167 -9.89 13.85 3.76
C ILE A 167 -8.97 12.64 3.94
N LEU A 168 -7.98 12.75 4.83
CA LEU A 168 -7.03 11.68 5.10
C LEU A 168 -7.70 10.48 5.76
N GLY A 169 -8.71 10.69 6.61
CA GLY A 169 -9.50 9.61 7.17
C GLY A 169 -10.14 8.75 6.08
N PHE A 170 -10.86 9.37 5.13
CA PHE A 170 -11.46 8.65 4.01
C PHE A 170 -10.43 7.97 3.12
N ALA A 171 -9.32 8.65 2.80
CA ALA A 171 -8.23 8.08 2.01
C ALA A 171 -7.64 6.83 2.69
N THR A 172 -7.35 6.93 3.98
CA THR A 172 -6.81 5.82 4.79
C THR A 172 -7.75 4.62 4.80
N GLY A 173 -9.06 4.85 4.90
CA GLY A 173 -10.07 3.79 4.84
C GLY A 173 -10.07 3.03 3.51
N GLY A 174 -9.99 3.75 2.39
CA GLY A 174 -9.93 3.16 1.04
C GLY A 174 -8.69 2.30 0.80
N VAL A 175 -7.53 2.71 1.34
CA VAL A 175 -6.28 1.93 1.22
C VAL A 175 -6.31 0.71 2.13
N LYS A 176 -6.57 0.90 3.44
CA LYS A 176 -6.48 -0.18 4.46
C LYS A 176 -7.37 -1.38 4.19
N SER A 177 -8.57 -1.15 3.69
CA SER A 177 -9.54 -2.22 3.43
C SER A 177 -9.19 -3.08 2.21
N ASN A 178 -8.45 -2.53 1.26
CA ASN A 178 -8.33 -3.12 -0.08
C ASN A 178 -6.91 -3.60 -0.42
N VAL A 179 -5.87 -3.03 0.21
CA VAL A 179 -4.47 -3.37 -0.09
C VAL A 179 -4.14 -4.83 0.23
N SER A 180 -4.55 -5.34 1.40
CA SER A 180 -4.26 -6.73 1.78
C SER A 180 -4.96 -7.75 0.86
N PRO A 181 -6.26 -7.59 0.51
CA PRO A 181 -6.88 -8.43 -0.50
C PRO A 181 -6.20 -8.34 -1.87
N LEU A 182 -5.84 -7.14 -2.34
CA LEU A 182 -5.19 -6.95 -3.64
C LEU A 182 -3.81 -7.63 -3.69
N MET A 183 -3.05 -7.55 -2.59
CA MET A 183 -1.75 -8.23 -2.46
C MET A 183 -1.91 -9.74 -2.55
N GLY A 184 -2.92 -10.31 -1.88
CA GLY A 184 -3.24 -11.74 -1.96
C GLY A 184 -3.60 -12.17 -3.38
N GLU A 185 -4.36 -11.35 -4.11
CA GLU A 185 -4.73 -11.61 -5.51
C GLU A 185 -3.54 -11.61 -6.47
N GLN A 186 -2.40 -11.00 -6.11
CA GLN A 186 -1.21 -11.07 -6.97
C GLN A 186 -0.56 -12.45 -6.95
N TYR A 187 -0.81 -13.26 -5.92
CA TYR A 187 -0.24 -14.60 -5.83
C TYR A 187 -1.26 -15.65 -6.29
N THR A 188 -1.19 -16.01 -7.58
CA THR A 188 -2.13 -16.97 -8.21
C THR A 188 -1.71 -18.43 -8.04
N ARG A 189 -0.45 -18.68 -7.66
CA ARG A 189 0.11 -20.04 -7.57
C ARG A 189 -0.37 -20.77 -6.32
N THR A 190 -1.11 -21.86 -6.53
CA THR A 190 -1.69 -22.68 -5.44
C THR A 190 -1.13 -24.10 -5.41
N LYS A 191 -0.50 -24.57 -6.49
CA LYS A 191 0.00 -25.93 -6.65
C LYS A 191 1.54 -25.97 -6.66
N PRO A 192 2.16 -27.01 -6.07
CA PRO A 192 3.59 -27.21 -6.18
C PRO A 192 3.96 -27.58 -7.61
N ILE A 193 5.09 -27.06 -8.11
CA ILE A 193 5.56 -27.32 -9.47
C ILE A 193 7.02 -27.77 -9.46
N VAL A 194 7.40 -28.63 -10.40
CA VAL A 194 8.81 -29.00 -10.58
C VAL A 194 9.46 -28.02 -11.54
N LYS A 195 10.45 -27.26 -11.07
CA LYS A 195 11.32 -26.43 -11.93
C LYS A 195 12.76 -26.91 -11.83
N GLU A 196 13.45 -26.92 -12.96
CA GLU A 196 14.87 -27.20 -13.01
C GLU A 196 15.66 -25.91 -12.77
N ILE A 197 16.35 -25.82 -11.64
CA ILE A 197 17.12 -24.64 -11.24
C ILE A 197 18.59 -25.06 -11.14
N LYS A 198 19.45 -24.47 -11.97
CA LYS A 198 20.91 -24.77 -12.02
C LYS A 198 21.21 -26.26 -12.25
N GLY A 199 20.45 -26.93 -13.11
CA GLY A 199 20.68 -28.35 -13.46
C GLY A 199 20.16 -29.35 -12.42
N LYS A 200 19.39 -28.92 -11.42
CA LYS A 200 18.73 -29.78 -10.43
C LYS A 200 17.22 -29.54 -10.48
N LYS A 201 16.44 -30.61 -10.55
CA LYS A 201 14.99 -30.55 -10.33
C LYS A 201 14.73 -30.15 -8.89
N LYS A 202 13.85 -29.19 -8.69
CA LYS A 202 13.42 -28.73 -7.38
C LYS A 202 11.92 -28.49 -7.40
N ILE A 203 11.28 -28.71 -6.26
CA ILE A 203 9.86 -28.39 -6.11
C ILE A 203 9.77 -26.96 -5.62
N ILE A 204 9.02 -26.15 -6.34
CA ILE A 204 8.59 -24.85 -5.85
C ILE A 204 7.29 -25.10 -5.12
N ASP A 205 7.30 -24.95 -3.79
CA ASP A 205 6.11 -25.13 -2.97
C ASP A 205 5.55 -23.76 -2.57
N PRO A 206 4.33 -23.40 -3.02
CA PRO A 206 3.63 -22.19 -2.61
C PRO A 206 3.34 -22.08 -1.11
N LYS A 207 3.44 -23.19 -0.36
CA LYS A 207 3.02 -23.29 1.05
C LYS A 207 4.17 -23.23 2.06
N MET A 208 5.43 -23.17 1.60
CA MET A 208 6.63 -23.01 2.45
C MET A 208 7.05 -21.55 2.59
#